data_AF-A0A4D6M6T5-F1
#
_entry.id   AF-A0A4D6M6T5-F1
#
_cell.length_a   1.000
_cell.length_b   1.000
_cell.length_c   1.000
_cell.angle_alpha   90.00
_cell.angle_beta   90.00
_cell.angle_gamma   90.00
#
_symmetry.space_group_name_H-M   'P 1'
#
loop_
_entity.id
_entity.type
_entity.pdbx_description
1 polymer ?
#
loop_
_entity_poly.entity_id
_entity_poly.type
_entity_poly.pdbx_seq_one_letter_code
_entity_poly.pdbx_strand_id
1 'polypeptide(L)'
;MALSQRDLLRRIKQQGTTKVRTNSRTRGSPMKTNLESEPESTQSDPKLKKRKKGDLQLALEASGSNDRPVEVTTKGKEGSLGQKGGFWDEDFAHLAHGRTRNYSAADEKMLSKGNSTSVYEGLLRSLHQAEASSIFLVDRLESSEKKEMKAIGDLDVAQKEVMQLRFELDELRKTLKEKENELSTLKTEFDELTPKVQVYETQVTSLTGRCQILESEKEELADQLCSTLKQGFQLALDQVKVLCPEADISSADITKEVVDG
;
A
#
# COMPACT_ATOMS: atom_id res chain seq x y z
N MET A 1 -5.61 -26.51 12.08
CA MET A 1 -5.57 -27.00 10.68
C MET A 1 -5.77 -25.81 9.75
N ALA A 2 -4.74 -25.40 9.02
CA ALA A 2 -4.83 -24.26 8.10
C ALA A 2 -5.56 -24.69 6.81
N LEU A 3 -6.58 -23.93 6.40
CA LEU A 3 -7.32 -24.19 5.17
C LEU A 3 -6.44 -23.91 3.95
N SER A 4 -6.49 -24.83 2.97
CA SER A 4 -5.77 -24.69 1.70
C SER A 4 -6.24 -23.44 0.96
N GLN A 5 -5.31 -22.74 0.28
CA GLN A 5 -5.61 -21.59 -0.57
C GLN A 5 -6.71 -21.89 -1.61
N ARG A 6 -6.81 -23.15 -2.07
CA ARG A 6 -7.89 -23.60 -2.96
C ARG A 6 -9.26 -23.63 -2.30
N ASP A 7 -9.33 -23.91 -1.00
CA ASP A 7 -10.60 -23.94 -0.28
C ASP A 7 -11.08 -22.54 0.08
N LEU A 8 -10.15 -21.61 0.36
CA LEU A 8 -10.46 -20.20 0.56
C LEU A 8 -11.11 -19.59 -0.68
N LEU A 9 -10.52 -19.81 -1.86
CA LEU A 9 -11.06 -19.31 -3.13
C LEU A 9 -12.44 -19.90 -3.46
N ARG A 10 -12.69 -21.16 -3.07
CA ARG A 10 -13.99 -21.81 -3.31
C ARG A 10 -15.10 -21.19 -2.45
N ARG A 11 -14.80 -20.81 -1.21
CA ARG A 11 -15.76 -20.13 -0.32
C ARG A 11 -16.10 -18.72 -0.77
N ILE A 12 -15.09 -17.96 -1.22
CA ILE A 12 -15.31 -16.60 -1.73
C ILE A 12 -16.24 -16.64 -2.95
N LYS A 13 -16.04 -17.62 -3.85
CA LYS A 13 -16.91 -17.79 -5.02
C LYS A 13 -18.35 -18.19 -4.67
N GLN A 14 -18.55 -18.96 -3.60
CA GLN A 14 -19.88 -19.37 -3.15
C GLN A 14 -20.66 -18.26 -2.42
N GLN A 15 -19.97 -17.34 -1.75
CA GLN A 15 -20.61 -16.20 -1.08
C GLN A 15 -21.11 -15.12 -2.06
N GLY A 16 -20.59 -15.09 -3.29
CA GLY A 16 -21.02 -14.14 -4.33
C GLY A 16 -22.42 -14.37 -4.91
N THR A 17 -23.07 -15.52 -4.66
CA THR A 17 -24.34 -15.89 -5.32
C THR A 17 -25.54 -16.03 -4.39
N THR A 18 -25.39 -15.88 -3.07
CA THR A 18 -26.52 -15.94 -2.13
C THR A 18 -27.10 -14.55 -1.89
N LYS A 19 -27.91 -14.08 -2.83
CA LYS A 19 -28.77 -12.90 -2.67
C LYS A 19 -29.93 -13.27 -1.74
N VAL A 20 -29.76 -13.01 -0.44
CA VAL A 20 -30.81 -13.13 0.58
C VAL A 20 -31.90 -12.11 0.25
N ARG A 21 -33.07 -12.66 -0.10
CA ARG A 21 -34.31 -11.95 -0.42
C ARG A 21 -35.08 -11.69 0.89
N THR A 22 -35.05 -10.46 1.38
CA THR A 22 -35.99 -9.98 2.41
C THR A 22 -37.00 -9.02 1.78
N ASN A 23 -38.27 -9.38 1.93
CA ASN A 23 -39.44 -8.60 1.53
C ASN A 23 -39.62 -7.38 2.45
N SER A 24 -39.89 -6.20 1.89
CA SER A 24 -40.95 -5.31 2.38
C SER A 24 -41.34 -4.24 1.36
N ARG A 25 -42.60 -4.36 0.92
CA ARG A 25 -43.54 -3.45 0.28
C ARG A 25 -43.41 -1.96 0.68
N THR A 26 -43.20 -1.06 -0.29
CA THR A 26 -43.99 0.19 -0.43
C THR A 26 -43.85 0.85 -1.82
N ARG A 27 -45.04 1.20 -2.32
CA ARG A 27 -45.49 1.96 -3.51
C ARG A 27 -44.67 3.21 -3.89
N GLY A 28 -44.41 3.40 -5.20
CA GLY A 28 -44.01 4.69 -5.80
C GLY A 28 -43.61 4.55 -7.28
N SER A 29 -44.26 5.31 -8.17
CA SER A 29 -44.27 5.22 -9.64
C SER A 29 -42.94 5.55 -10.36
N PRO A 30 -42.78 5.19 -11.67
CA PRO A 30 -41.49 5.21 -12.36
C PRO A 30 -41.26 6.48 -13.19
N MET A 31 -40.05 7.04 -13.13
CA MET A 31 -39.52 7.85 -14.23
C MET A 31 -38.41 7.08 -14.95
N LYS A 32 -38.61 6.96 -16.26
CA LYS A 32 -37.66 6.47 -17.25
C LYS A 32 -36.43 7.38 -17.27
N THR A 33 -35.24 6.81 -17.13
CA THR A 33 -34.05 7.30 -17.83
C THR A 33 -33.28 6.12 -18.40
N ASN A 34 -32.96 6.27 -19.66
CA ASN A 34 -32.29 5.36 -20.56
C ASN A 34 -30.79 5.62 -20.40
N LEU A 35 -29.99 4.60 -20.08
CA LEU A 35 -28.52 4.68 -20.12
C LEU A 35 -27.96 3.28 -20.37
N GLU A 36 -27.97 2.98 -21.66
CA GLU A 36 -26.94 2.32 -22.45
C GLU A 36 -25.75 1.71 -21.68
N SER A 37 -25.67 0.38 -21.76
CA SER A 37 -24.58 -0.46 -21.28
C SER A 37 -23.64 -0.82 -22.41
N GLU A 38 -22.38 -0.43 -22.33
CA GLU A 38 -21.26 -0.97 -23.11
C GLU A 38 -20.47 -1.96 -22.24
N PRO A 39 -20.26 -3.23 -22.65
CA PRO A 39 -19.37 -4.15 -21.97
C PRO A 39 -17.95 -4.09 -22.55
N GLU A 40 -17.04 -3.51 -21.76
CA GLU A 40 -15.61 -3.45 -22.08
C GLU A 40 -14.93 -4.78 -21.75
N SER A 41 -14.58 -5.55 -22.78
CA SER A 41 -13.84 -6.80 -22.66
C SER A 41 -12.32 -6.54 -22.67
N THR A 42 -11.66 -6.67 -21.53
CA THR A 42 -10.20 -6.72 -21.45
C THR A 42 -9.71 -8.15 -21.67
N GLN A 43 -9.32 -8.45 -22.90
CA GLN A 43 -8.62 -9.66 -23.29
C GLN A 43 -7.13 -9.50 -22.98
N SER A 44 -6.66 -10.21 -21.95
CA SER A 44 -5.24 -10.38 -21.65
C SER A 44 -4.80 -11.76 -22.12
N ASP A 45 -3.76 -11.83 -22.96
CA ASP A 45 -3.16 -13.09 -23.40
C ASP A 45 -1.65 -13.08 -23.14
N PRO A 46 -1.09 -14.07 -22.41
CA PRO A 46 0.31 -14.12 -22.02
C PRO A 46 1.12 -15.03 -22.96
N LYS A 47 2.18 -14.49 -23.58
CA LYS A 47 3.20 -15.34 -24.23
C LYS A 47 4.61 -14.97 -23.82
N LEU A 48 5.05 -15.70 -22.80
CA LEU A 48 6.43 -15.99 -22.45
C LEU A 48 7.18 -16.60 -23.65
N LYS A 49 8.36 -16.08 -23.98
CA LYS A 49 9.45 -16.89 -24.53
C LYS A 49 10.77 -16.60 -23.82
N LYS A 50 11.28 -17.67 -23.23
CA LYS A 50 12.53 -17.84 -22.49
C LYS A 50 13.77 -17.60 -23.37
N ARG A 51 14.81 -17.01 -22.78
CA ARG A 51 16.26 -17.27 -22.95
C ARG A 51 17.00 -16.26 -22.06
N LYS A 52 18.12 -16.51 -21.38
CA LYS A 52 19.05 -17.63 -21.22
C LYS A 52 19.93 -17.26 -19.99
N LYS A 53 20.34 -18.26 -19.21
CA LYS A 53 21.27 -18.16 -18.05
C LYS A 53 22.68 -17.69 -18.44
N GLY A 54 23.35 -17.08 -17.47
CA GLY A 54 24.81 -16.92 -17.31
C GLY A 54 25.19 -15.45 -17.21
N ASP A 55 26.02 -14.96 -16.29
CA ASP A 55 26.70 -15.52 -15.11
C ASP A 55 26.99 -14.32 -14.19
N LEU A 56 27.12 -14.59 -12.89
CA LEU A 56 27.59 -13.64 -11.89
C LEU A 56 29.05 -13.24 -12.19
N GLN A 57 29.32 -11.95 -12.36
CA GLN A 57 30.62 -11.40 -11.99
C GLN A 57 30.49 -9.96 -11.49
N LEU A 58 30.90 -9.79 -10.24
CA LEU A 58 31.25 -8.53 -9.59
C LEU A 58 32.32 -7.81 -10.40
N ALA A 59 32.05 -6.55 -10.76
CA ALA A 59 33.08 -5.54 -10.96
C ALA A 59 32.46 -4.17 -10.73
N LEU A 60 32.84 -3.55 -9.60
CA LEU A 60 32.99 -2.10 -9.51
C LEU A 60 33.80 -1.67 -10.73
N GLU A 61 33.29 -0.77 -11.57
CA GLU A 61 34.10 0.28 -12.19
C GLU A 61 33.23 1.50 -12.49
N ALA A 62 33.68 2.63 -11.96
CA ALA A 62 33.26 3.95 -12.34
C ALA A 62 33.75 4.23 -13.77
N SER A 63 32.87 4.73 -14.63
CA SER A 63 33.25 5.37 -15.88
C SER A 63 32.09 6.27 -16.28
N GLY A 64 32.22 7.59 -16.37
CA GLY A 64 33.41 8.33 -16.79
C GLY A 64 32.89 9.29 -17.85
N SER A 65 32.43 10.46 -17.41
CA SER A 65 32.13 11.59 -18.27
C SER A 65 33.36 11.89 -19.12
N ASN A 66 33.24 11.75 -20.44
CA ASN A 66 34.26 12.19 -21.39
C ASN A 66 33.95 13.62 -21.84
N ASP A 67 33.97 14.55 -20.88
CA ASP A 67 34.31 15.94 -21.18
C ASP A 67 35.84 16.03 -21.22
N ARG A 68 36.39 15.99 -22.43
CA ARG A 68 37.78 16.44 -22.65
C ARG A 68 37.77 17.96 -22.83
N PRO A 69 38.40 18.74 -21.95
CA PRO A 69 38.89 20.04 -22.32
C PRO A 69 40.15 19.82 -23.19
N VAL A 70 40.12 20.29 -24.42
CA VAL A 70 41.35 20.41 -25.20
C VAL A 70 42.09 21.63 -24.65
N GLU A 71 43.00 21.39 -23.72
CA GLU A 71 44.07 22.32 -23.36
C GLU A 71 45.01 22.45 -24.57
N VAL A 72 44.69 23.38 -25.48
CA VAL A 72 45.69 23.86 -26.45
C VAL A 72 46.63 24.76 -25.68
N THR A 73 47.77 24.21 -25.29
CA THR A 73 48.91 24.98 -24.81
C THR A 73 49.34 25.93 -25.93
N THR A 74 48.94 27.19 -25.84
CA THR A 74 49.43 28.30 -26.66
C THR A 74 50.88 28.58 -26.30
N LYS A 75 51.80 27.76 -26.82
CA LYS A 75 53.20 28.19 -26.95
C LYS A 75 53.26 29.19 -28.09
N GLY A 76 53.32 30.46 -27.70
CA GLY A 76 53.56 31.59 -28.57
C GLY A 76 54.74 31.33 -29.49
N LYS A 77 54.44 31.39 -30.78
CA LYS A 77 55.41 31.72 -31.82
C LYS A 77 54.85 32.95 -32.54
N GLU A 78 55.10 34.11 -31.94
CA GLU A 78 55.19 35.36 -32.69
C GLU A 78 56.24 35.15 -33.79
N GLY A 79 55.84 35.33 -35.04
CA GLY A 79 56.77 35.25 -36.16
C GLY A 79 56.15 34.60 -37.40
N SER A 80 55.16 35.26 -37.99
CA SER A 80 55.07 35.45 -39.44
C SER A 80 53.71 36.08 -39.76
N LEU A 81 53.72 37.33 -40.19
CA LEU A 81 52.60 38.03 -40.83
C LEU A 81 52.38 37.48 -42.27
N GLY A 82 52.34 36.16 -42.41
CA GLY A 82 52.34 35.46 -43.70
C GLY A 82 51.27 34.38 -43.72
N GLN A 83 50.28 34.58 -44.58
CA GLN A 83 49.13 33.70 -44.83
C GLN A 83 48.12 33.64 -43.68
N LYS A 84 47.26 34.66 -43.62
CA LYS A 84 45.95 34.54 -42.94
C LYS A 84 45.23 33.37 -43.56
N GLY A 85 44.86 32.39 -42.74
CA GLY A 85 43.98 31.30 -43.17
C GLY A 85 42.74 31.86 -43.85
N GLY A 86 42.34 31.23 -44.94
CA GLY A 86 41.18 31.64 -45.71
C GLY A 86 39.92 31.54 -44.86
N PHE A 87 38.85 32.22 -45.28
CA PHE A 87 37.52 32.10 -44.67
C PHE A 87 37.02 30.63 -44.64
N TRP A 88 37.61 29.77 -45.47
CA TRP A 88 37.27 28.36 -45.62
C TRP A 88 38.15 27.41 -44.79
N ASP A 89 39.12 27.92 -44.05
CA ASP A 89 39.99 27.07 -43.21
C ASP A 89 39.25 26.65 -41.93
N GLU A 90 39.45 25.40 -41.52
CA GLU A 90 38.73 24.77 -40.40
C GLU A 90 39.04 25.45 -39.05
N ASP A 91 40.22 26.07 -38.93
CA ASP A 91 40.65 26.84 -37.77
C ASP A 91 40.19 28.32 -37.80
N PHE A 92 39.42 28.72 -38.83
CA PHE A 92 38.94 30.09 -38.95
C PHE A 92 37.87 30.38 -37.88
N ALA A 93 38.17 31.34 -37.01
CA ALA A 93 37.25 31.75 -35.93
C ALA A 93 36.04 32.54 -36.46
N HIS A 94 35.07 31.84 -37.05
CA HIS A 94 33.88 32.42 -37.69
C HIS A 94 33.06 33.32 -36.75
N LEU A 95 33.02 33.02 -35.44
CA LEU A 95 32.30 33.82 -34.45
C LEU A 95 32.98 35.17 -34.13
N ALA A 96 34.30 35.26 -34.30
CA ALA A 96 35.08 36.46 -33.98
C ALA A 96 35.24 37.40 -35.19
N HIS A 97 34.98 36.93 -36.40
CA HIS A 97 35.09 37.70 -37.63
C HIS A 97 33.71 37.93 -38.25
N GLY A 98 33.19 39.16 -38.11
CA GLY A 98 31.96 39.58 -38.79
C GLY A 98 32.07 39.53 -40.33
N ARG A 99 30.91 39.57 -41.00
CA ARG A 99 30.73 39.45 -42.47
C ARG A 99 31.59 40.38 -43.34
N THR A 100 32.26 41.36 -42.76
CA THR A 100 33.08 42.37 -43.47
C THR A 100 34.45 41.86 -43.93
N ARG A 101 34.84 40.62 -43.58
CA ARG A 101 36.14 40.02 -43.97
C ARG A 101 36.04 38.68 -44.72
N ASN A 102 34.94 38.47 -45.44
CA ASN A 102 34.71 37.20 -46.15
C ASN A 102 35.50 37.08 -47.48
N TYR A 103 36.16 38.15 -47.92
CA TYR A 103 36.95 38.16 -49.14
C TYR A 103 38.38 38.57 -48.82
N SER A 104 39.32 37.66 -49.02
CA SER A 104 40.74 37.89 -48.83
C SER A 104 41.45 38.12 -50.17
N ALA A 105 42.61 38.77 -50.15
CA ALA A 105 43.45 38.92 -51.33
C ALA A 105 43.96 37.57 -51.89
N ALA A 106 43.86 36.48 -51.12
CA ALA A 106 44.16 35.12 -51.58
C ALA A 106 43.03 34.57 -52.46
N ASP A 107 41.77 34.89 -52.14
CA ASP A 107 40.60 34.50 -52.93
C ASP A 107 40.65 35.16 -54.32
N GLU A 108 41.07 36.41 -54.41
CA GLU A 108 41.26 37.12 -55.68
C GLU A 108 42.32 36.46 -56.58
N LYS A 109 43.41 35.94 -55.99
CA LYS A 109 44.44 35.17 -56.72
C LYS A 109 43.97 33.78 -57.15
N MET A 110 43.05 33.16 -56.40
CA MET A 110 42.44 31.88 -56.76
C MET A 110 41.42 32.06 -57.90
N LEU A 111 40.57 33.09 -57.80
CA LEU A 111 39.54 33.41 -58.78
C LEU A 111 40.13 33.88 -60.12
N SER A 112 41.26 34.60 -60.11
CA SER A 112 41.95 35.07 -61.33
C SER A 112 42.70 33.98 -62.09
N LYS A 113 42.98 32.81 -61.49
CA LYS A 113 43.65 31.67 -62.16
C LYS A 113 42.67 30.72 -62.85
N GLY A 114 41.40 30.72 -62.45
CA GLY A 114 40.38 29.82 -63.01
C GLY A 114 39.71 30.41 -64.25
N ASN A 115 39.22 29.53 -65.14
CA ASN A 115 38.25 29.93 -66.16
C ASN A 115 36.97 30.41 -65.45
N SER A 116 36.47 31.61 -65.79
CA SER A 116 35.29 32.22 -65.15
C SER A 116 34.06 31.31 -65.15
N THR A 117 33.88 30.52 -66.21
CA THR A 117 32.79 29.52 -66.29
C THR A 117 32.91 28.43 -65.22
N SER A 118 34.12 27.93 -64.95
CA SER A 118 34.34 26.88 -63.95
C SER A 118 34.12 27.39 -62.53
N VAL A 119 34.51 28.64 -62.26
CA VAL A 119 34.26 29.30 -60.96
C VAL A 119 32.76 29.47 -60.74
N TYR A 120 32.02 29.90 -61.77
CA TYR A 120 30.57 30.06 -61.71
C TYR A 120 29.84 28.73 -61.43
N GLU A 121 30.20 27.66 -62.13
CA GLU A 121 29.62 26.32 -61.91
C GLU A 121 29.94 25.77 -60.51
N GLY A 122 31.16 25.98 -60.02
CA GLY A 122 31.57 25.58 -58.67
C GLY A 122 30.79 26.32 -57.58
N LEU A 123 30.56 27.62 -57.77
CA LEU A 123 29.74 28.43 -56.88
C LEU A 123 28.28 27.94 -56.88
N LEU A 124 27.71 27.69 -58.05
CA LEU A 124 26.33 27.20 -58.17
C LEU A 124 26.15 25.83 -57.49
N ARG A 125 27.11 24.92 -57.67
CA ARG A 125 27.11 23.61 -56.99
C ARG A 125 27.15 23.77 -55.47
N SER A 126 28.02 24.65 -54.97
CA SER A 126 28.16 24.92 -53.54
C SER A 126 26.89 25.54 -52.95
N LEU A 127 26.23 26.42 -53.71
CA LEU A 127 24.96 27.01 -53.32
C LEU A 127 23.85 25.96 -53.22
N HIS A 128 23.69 25.10 -54.23
CA HIS A 128 22.72 24.01 -54.17
C HIS A 128 23.01 23.02 -53.02
N GLN A 129 24.29 22.74 -52.74
CA GLN A 129 24.67 21.90 -51.62
C GLN A 129 24.31 22.55 -50.27
N ALA A 130 24.53 23.87 -50.13
CA ALA A 130 24.15 24.63 -48.95
C ALA A 130 22.61 24.67 -48.79
N GLU A 131 21.87 24.87 -49.88
CA GLU A 131 20.41 24.84 -49.90
C GLU A 131 19.87 23.48 -49.45
N ALA A 132 20.36 22.37 -50.03
CA ALA A 132 19.96 21.02 -49.67
C ALA A 132 20.29 20.70 -48.19
N SER A 133 21.47 21.13 -47.72
CA SER A 133 21.88 20.95 -46.31
C SER A 133 21.00 21.76 -45.37
N SER A 134 20.61 22.99 -45.76
CA SER A 134 19.71 23.84 -44.98
C SER A 134 18.33 23.21 -44.85
N ILE A 135 17.75 22.69 -45.93
CA ILE A 135 16.45 22.01 -45.91
C ILE A 135 16.50 20.80 -44.96
N PHE A 136 17.53 19.97 -45.07
CA PHE A 136 17.71 18.81 -44.20
C PHE A 136 17.83 19.19 -42.71
N LEU A 137 18.54 20.27 -42.39
CA LEU A 137 18.68 20.74 -41.02
C LEU A 137 17.38 21.32 -40.46
N VAL A 138 16.58 22.01 -41.30
CA VAL A 138 15.25 22.50 -40.92
C VAL A 138 14.32 21.34 -40.59
N ASP A 139 14.25 20.31 -41.44
CA ASP A 139 13.43 19.12 -41.18
C ASP A 139 13.81 18.44 -39.85
N ARG A 140 15.12 18.37 -39.58
CA ARG A 140 15.64 17.80 -38.32
C ARG A 140 15.27 18.67 -37.11
N LEU A 141 15.33 19.99 -37.26
CA LEU A 141 14.93 20.94 -36.21
C LEU A 141 13.43 20.78 -35.89
N GLU A 142 12.57 20.77 -36.90
CA GLU A 142 11.12 20.57 -36.73
C GLU A 142 10.79 19.23 -36.08
N SER A 143 11.52 18.16 -36.46
CA SER A 143 11.38 16.85 -35.82
C SER A 143 11.78 16.89 -34.34
N SER A 144 12.83 17.63 -34.00
CA SER A 144 13.28 17.82 -32.61
C SER A 144 12.27 18.61 -31.79
N GLU A 145 11.74 19.72 -32.34
CA GLU A 145 10.72 20.56 -31.69
C GLU A 145 9.45 19.75 -31.38
N LYS A 146 9.00 18.91 -32.31
CA LYS A 146 7.84 18.00 -32.07
C LYS A 146 8.09 17.02 -30.93
N LYS A 147 9.31 16.47 -30.82
CA LYS A 147 9.68 15.57 -29.71
C LYS A 147 9.73 16.31 -28.38
N GLU A 148 10.25 17.54 -28.38
CA GLU A 148 10.29 18.40 -27.20
C GLU A 148 8.88 18.74 -26.71
N MET A 149 7.98 19.15 -27.60
CA MET A 149 6.57 19.41 -27.25
C MET A 149 5.89 18.18 -26.66
N LYS A 150 6.16 16.99 -27.21
CA LYS A 150 5.67 15.74 -26.63
C LYS A 150 6.21 15.50 -25.23
N ALA A 151 7.53 15.67 -25.03
CA ALA A 151 8.17 15.48 -23.74
C ALA A 151 7.65 16.46 -22.68
N ILE A 152 7.36 17.71 -23.07
CA ILE A 152 6.72 18.71 -22.19
C ILE A 152 5.32 18.24 -21.76
N GLY A 153 4.52 17.71 -22.70
CA GLY A 153 3.19 17.16 -22.38
C GLY A 153 3.26 15.97 -21.43
N ASP A 154 4.17 15.02 -21.70
CA ASP A 154 4.39 13.85 -20.84
C ASP A 154 4.85 14.28 -19.42
N LEU A 155 5.68 15.33 -19.33
CA LEU A 155 6.13 15.90 -18.06
C LEU A 155 4.98 16.54 -17.26
N ASP A 156 4.08 17.29 -17.90
CA ASP A 156 2.90 17.88 -17.24
C ASP A 156 1.98 16.80 -16.67
N VAL A 157 1.75 15.72 -17.41
CA VAL A 157 0.98 14.55 -16.94
C VAL A 157 1.65 13.92 -15.72
N ALA A 158 2.96 13.66 -15.79
CA ALA A 158 3.71 13.08 -14.68
C ALA A 158 3.70 13.99 -13.43
N GLN A 159 3.79 15.31 -13.62
CA GLN A 159 3.72 16.27 -12.51
C GLN A 159 2.35 16.25 -11.81
N LYS A 160 1.27 16.18 -12.58
CA LYS A 160 -0.10 16.05 -12.05
C LYS A 160 -0.28 14.76 -11.26
N GLU A 161 0.21 13.63 -11.77
CA GLU A 161 0.16 12.34 -11.07
C GLU A 161 0.96 12.39 -9.76
N VAL A 162 2.17 12.96 -9.77
CA VAL A 162 2.97 13.13 -8.55
C VAL A 162 2.27 14.00 -7.51
N MET A 163 1.59 15.08 -7.93
CA MET A 163 0.81 15.92 -7.01
C MET A 163 -0.37 15.15 -6.41
N GLN A 164 -1.10 14.38 -7.22
CA GLN A 164 -2.21 13.55 -6.74
C GLN A 164 -1.72 12.48 -5.75
N LEU A 165 -0.66 11.75 -6.08
CA LEU A 165 -0.10 10.72 -5.20
C LEU A 165 0.40 11.31 -3.88
N ARG A 166 0.97 12.52 -3.88
CA ARG A 166 1.36 13.21 -2.64
C ARG A 166 0.14 13.52 -1.76
N PHE A 167 -0.94 14.00 -2.36
CA PHE A 167 -2.19 14.27 -1.64
C PHE A 167 -2.77 13.00 -1.02
N GLU A 168 -2.84 11.90 -1.79
CA GLU A 168 -3.32 10.61 -1.29
C GLU A 168 -2.43 10.07 -0.14
N LEU A 169 -1.11 10.25 -0.24
CA LEU A 169 -0.16 9.84 0.82
C LEU A 169 -0.40 10.64 2.11
N ASP A 170 -0.66 11.94 2.02
CA ASP A 170 -0.91 12.77 3.19
C ASP A 170 -2.24 12.42 3.87
N GLU A 171 -3.31 12.12 3.11
CA GLU A 171 -4.56 11.59 3.66
C GLU A 171 -4.38 10.22 4.32
N LEU A 172 -3.62 9.32 3.69
CA LEU A 172 -3.29 8.01 4.29
C LEU A 172 -2.48 8.15 5.58
N ARG A 173 -1.54 9.11 5.66
CA ARG A 173 -0.81 9.39 6.90
C ARG A 173 -1.71 9.91 8.01
N LYS A 174 -2.65 10.78 7.68
CA LYS A 174 -3.62 11.31 8.64
C LYS A 174 -4.50 10.20 9.20
N THR A 175 -5.08 9.37 8.33
CA THR A 175 -5.91 8.23 8.74
C THR A 175 -5.14 7.20 9.55
N LEU A 176 -3.87 6.92 9.20
CA LEU A 176 -2.99 6.06 9.99
C LEU A 176 -2.84 6.60 11.43
N LYS A 177 -2.55 7.90 11.57
CA LYS A 177 -2.38 8.54 12.88
C LYS A 177 -3.66 8.49 13.73
N GLU A 178 -4.82 8.68 13.11
CA GLU A 178 -6.12 8.52 13.78
C GLU A 178 -6.30 7.08 14.31
N LYS A 179 -5.97 6.07 13.50
CA LYS A 179 -6.03 4.66 13.92
C LYS A 179 -5.01 4.28 14.99
N GLU A 180 -3.81 4.84 14.96
CA GLU A 180 -2.82 4.67 16.02
C GLU A 180 -3.33 5.22 17.37
N ASN A 181 -3.99 6.38 17.33
CA ASN A 181 -4.61 6.97 18.52
C ASN A 181 -5.77 6.10 19.04
N GLU A 182 -6.68 5.63 18.17
CA GLU A 182 -7.77 4.71 18.54
C GLU A 182 -7.25 3.41 19.16
N LEU A 183 -6.15 2.85 18.62
CA LEU A 183 -5.52 1.65 19.16
C LEU A 183 -4.92 1.94 20.54
N SER A 184 -4.27 3.09 20.72
CA SER A 184 -3.74 3.50 22.02
C SER A 184 -4.85 3.63 23.07
N THR A 185 -6.00 4.22 22.72
CA THR A 185 -7.13 4.35 23.66
C THR A 185 -7.72 2.98 24.00
N LEU A 186 -7.91 2.11 23.00
CA LEU A 186 -8.45 0.77 23.23
C LEU A 186 -7.50 -0.08 24.09
N LYS A 187 -6.19 0.07 23.90
CA LYS A 187 -5.19 -0.59 24.73
C LYS A 187 -5.27 -0.13 26.18
N THR A 188 -5.41 1.17 26.43
CA THR A 188 -5.57 1.68 27.80
C THR A 188 -6.85 1.16 28.47
N GLU A 189 -7.96 1.07 27.74
CA GLU A 189 -9.21 0.49 28.26
C GLU A 189 -9.06 -1.01 28.58
N PHE A 190 -8.35 -1.75 27.73
CA PHE A 190 -8.05 -3.17 27.97
C PHE A 190 -7.18 -3.37 29.23
N ASP A 191 -6.14 -2.55 29.37
CA ASP A 191 -5.26 -2.58 30.54
C ASP A 191 -6.02 -2.20 31.84
N GLU A 192 -7.06 -1.35 31.76
CA GLU A 192 -7.94 -1.01 32.88
C GLU A 192 -8.95 -2.13 33.21
N LEU A 193 -9.52 -2.80 32.20
CA LEU A 193 -10.52 -3.84 32.39
C LEU A 193 -9.92 -5.16 32.90
N THR A 194 -8.70 -5.49 32.49
CA THR A 194 -7.99 -6.71 32.90
C THR A 194 -7.97 -6.92 34.43
N PRO A 195 -7.53 -5.95 35.25
CA PRO A 195 -7.54 -6.12 36.71
C PRO A 195 -8.96 -6.18 37.29
N LYS A 196 -9.94 -5.48 36.71
CA LYS A 196 -11.34 -5.55 37.17
C LYS A 196 -11.90 -6.96 37.01
N VAL A 197 -11.60 -7.63 35.90
CA VAL A 197 -12.00 -9.03 35.67
C VAL A 197 -11.36 -9.95 36.71
N GLN A 198 -10.06 -9.80 37.00
CA GLN A 198 -9.38 -10.57 38.04
C GLN A 198 -10.02 -10.36 39.43
N VAL A 199 -10.36 -9.11 39.76
CA VAL A 199 -11.05 -8.79 41.02
C VAL A 199 -12.41 -9.48 41.08
N TYR A 200 -13.21 -9.46 40.01
CA TYR A 200 -14.50 -10.18 40.02
C TYR A 200 -14.33 -11.70 40.08
N GLU A 201 -13.31 -12.26 39.43
CA GLU A 201 -13.00 -13.69 39.51
C GLU A 201 -12.65 -14.13 40.95
N THR A 202 -11.83 -13.33 41.65
CA THR A 202 -11.52 -13.59 43.08
C THR A 202 -12.75 -13.45 43.98
N GLN A 203 -13.65 -12.50 43.71
CA GLN A 203 -14.90 -12.36 44.47
C GLN A 203 -15.83 -13.53 44.24
N VAL A 204 -15.99 -13.99 42.99
CA VAL A 204 -16.83 -15.14 42.66
C VAL A 204 -16.31 -16.40 43.34
N THR A 205 -15.00 -16.68 43.23
CA THR A 205 -14.39 -17.86 43.90
C THR A 205 -14.54 -17.82 45.42
N SER A 206 -14.37 -16.64 46.05
CA SER A 206 -14.61 -16.46 47.48
C SER A 206 -16.07 -16.70 47.88
N LEU A 207 -17.02 -16.14 47.14
CA LEU A 207 -18.45 -16.33 47.40
C LEU A 207 -18.87 -17.79 47.21
N THR A 208 -18.39 -18.45 46.16
CA THR A 208 -18.62 -19.89 45.94
C THR A 208 -18.11 -20.71 47.11
N GLY A 209 -16.90 -20.45 47.63
CA GLY A 209 -16.37 -21.13 48.81
C GLY A 209 -17.24 -20.90 50.05
N ARG A 210 -17.72 -19.67 50.26
CA ARG A 210 -18.62 -19.36 51.38
C ARG A 210 -19.97 -20.08 51.27
N CYS A 211 -20.54 -20.18 50.06
CA CYS A 211 -21.77 -20.94 49.84
C CYS A 211 -21.58 -22.42 50.18
N GLN A 212 -20.45 -23.03 49.80
CA GLN A 212 -20.15 -24.44 50.14
C GLN A 212 -20.04 -24.65 51.66
N ILE A 213 -19.39 -23.72 52.38
CA ILE A 213 -19.31 -23.78 53.85
C ILE A 213 -20.72 -23.72 54.45
N LEU A 214 -21.54 -22.75 54.04
CA LEU A 214 -22.91 -22.63 54.54
C LEU A 214 -23.79 -23.85 54.22
N GLU A 215 -23.60 -24.46 53.05
CA GLU A 215 -24.28 -25.71 52.70
C GLU A 215 -23.87 -26.86 53.64
N SER A 216 -22.58 -26.99 53.96
CA SER A 216 -22.10 -28.00 54.91
C SER A 216 -22.58 -27.75 56.34
N GLU A 217 -22.58 -26.50 56.82
CA GLU A 217 -23.09 -26.13 58.14
C GLU A 217 -24.60 -26.40 58.23
N LYS A 218 -25.35 -26.15 57.16
CA LYS A 218 -26.79 -26.47 57.09
C LYS A 218 -27.03 -27.98 57.21
N GLU A 219 -26.24 -28.80 56.52
CA GLU A 219 -26.34 -30.27 56.60
C GLU A 219 -26.02 -30.76 58.01
N GLU A 220 -24.94 -30.26 58.62
CA GLU A 220 -24.56 -30.60 60.01
C GLU A 220 -25.66 -30.21 61.00
N LEU A 221 -26.23 -29.01 60.87
CA LEU A 221 -27.34 -28.57 61.73
C LEU A 221 -28.60 -29.42 61.55
N ALA A 222 -28.90 -29.87 60.33
CA ALA A 222 -30.02 -30.77 60.07
C ALA A 222 -29.82 -32.14 60.75
N ASP A 223 -28.61 -32.69 60.69
CA ASP A 223 -28.25 -33.93 61.38
C ASP A 223 -28.33 -33.79 62.91
N GLN A 224 -27.80 -32.68 63.45
CA GLN A 224 -27.88 -32.37 64.88
C GLN A 224 -29.33 -32.25 65.34
N LEU A 225 -30.19 -31.58 64.57
CA LEU A 225 -31.61 -31.45 64.86
C LEU A 225 -32.32 -32.82 64.84
N CYS A 226 -32.06 -33.64 63.83
CA CYS A 226 -32.63 -34.99 63.73
C CYS A 226 -32.20 -35.88 64.91
N SER A 227 -30.93 -35.82 65.29
CA SER A 227 -30.39 -36.53 66.46
C SER A 227 -31.05 -36.07 67.76
N THR A 228 -31.10 -34.75 68.00
CA THR A 228 -31.68 -34.17 69.22
C THR A 228 -33.17 -34.48 69.34
N LEU A 229 -33.90 -34.40 68.21
CA LEU A 229 -35.33 -34.72 68.16
C LEU A 229 -35.57 -36.21 68.47
N LYS A 230 -34.78 -37.12 67.89
CA LYS A 230 -34.84 -38.56 68.20
C LYS A 230 -34.57 -38.85 69.66
N GLN A 231 -33.53 -38.22 70.25
CA GLN A 231 -33.21 -38.37 71.67
C GLN A 231 -34.34 -37.85 72.57
N GLY A 232 -34.86 -36.66 72.29
CA GLY A 232 -35.96 -36.07 73.05
C GLY A 232 -37.23 -36.92 73.01
N PHE A 233 -37.58 -37.48 71.85
CA PHE A 233 -38.71 -38.39 71.70
C PHE A 233 -38.51 -39.68 72.51
N GLN A 234 -37.31 -40.28 72.46
CA GLN A 234 -37.01 -41.48 73.25
C GLN A 234 -37.12 -41.20 74.76
N LEU A 235 -36.58 -40.07 75.23
CA LEU A 235 -36.71 -39.66 76.64
C LEU A 235 -38.18 -39.48 77.05
N ALA A 236 -39.02 -38.92 76.17
CA ALA A 236 -40.45 -38.78 76.43
C ALA A 236 -41.16 -40.14 76.52
N LEU A 237 -40.83 -41.09 75.62
CA LEU A 237 -41.34 -42.47 75.70
C LEU A 237 -40.92 -43.17 77.00
N ASP A 238 -39.66 -43.00 77.40
CA ASP A 238 -39.14 -43.56 78.66
C ASP A 238 -39.89 -42.98 79.87
N GLN A 239 -40.18 -41.67 79.87
CA GLN A 239 -40.99 -41.04 80.92
C GLN A 239 -42.42 -41.60 80.99
N VAL A 240 -43.08 -41.80 79.84
CA VAL A 240 -44.42 -42.42 79.78
C VAL A 240 -44.40 -43.83 80.36
N LYS A 241 -43.40 -44.62 80.02
CA LYS A 241 -43.25 -46.00 80.51
C LYS A 241 -43.07 -46.07 82.03
N VAL A 242 -42.40 -45.09 82.64
CA VAL A 242 -42.25 -44.98 84.09
C VAL A 242 -43.58 -44.61 84.77
N LEU A 243 -44.34 -43.68 84.19
CA LEU A 243 -45.61 -43.21 84.76
C LEU A 243 -46.76 -44.21 84.56
N CYS A 244 -46.77 -44.94 83.44
CA CYS A 244 -47.83 -45.87 83.04
C CYS A 244 -47.22 -47.18 82.50
N PRO A 245 -46.83 -48.13 83.37
CA PRO A 245 -46.11 -49.35 82.95
C PRO A 245 -46.90 -50.28 82.01
N GLU A 246 -48.22 -50.23 82.07
CA GLU A 246 -49.15 -51.06 81.26
C GLU A 246 -49.43 -50.45 79.87
N ALA A 247 -48.94 -49.24 79.57
CA ALA A 247 -49.17 -48.59 78.29
C ALA A 247 -48.30 -49.20 77.17
N ASP A 248 -48.93 -49.71 76.11
CA ASP A 248 -48.22 -50.19 74.91
C ASP A 248 -47.78 -49.01 74.03
N ILE A 249 -46.49 -48.69 74.11
CA ILE A 249 -45.83 -47.65 73.31
C ILE A 249 -45.06 -48.21 72.11
N SER A 250 -45.18 -49.51 71.81
CA SER A 250 -44.44 -50.15 70.71
C SER A 250 -44.80 -49.59 69.33
N SER A 251 -45.97 -48.96 69.19
CA SER A 251 -46.43 -48.34 67.95
C SER A 251 -45.99 -46.89 67.76
N ALA A 252 -45.37 -46.26 68.76
CA ALA A 252 -44.98 -44.86 68.73
C ALA A 252 -43.76 -44.66 67.81
N ASP A 253 -43.91 -43.81 66.80
CA ASP A 253 -42.87 -43.53 65.81
C ASP A 253 -42.85 -42.04 65.52
N ILE A 254 -41.66 -41.44 65.66
CA ILE A 254 -41.42 -40.01 65.48
C ILE A 254 -41.62 -39.54 64.04
N THR A 255 -41.61 -40.48 63.08
CA THR A 255 -41.78 -40.19 61.65
C THR A 255 -43.22 -40.30 61.18
N LYS A 256 -44.15 -40.75 62.03
CA LYS A 256 -45.56 -40.81 61.66
C LYS A 256 -46.16 -39.42 61.63
N GLU A 257 -46.55 -39.00 60.43
CA GLU A 257 -47.34 -37.81 60.20
C GLU A 257 -48.74 -38.00 60.82
N VAL A 258 -49.20 -37.03 61.62
CA VAL A 258 -50.57 -37.03 62.13
C VAL A 258 -51.48 -36.61 60.98
N VAL A 259 -51.98 -37.61 60.24
CA VAL A 259 -52.98 -37.41 59.19
C VAL A 259 -54.32 -37.22 59.87
N ASP A 260 -54.73 -35.95 60.00
CA ASP A 260 -56.04 -35.40 60.39
C ASP A 260 -56.77 -36.03 61.60
N GLY A 261 -57.00 -35.21 62.63
CA GLY A 261 -58.03 -35.42 63.65
C GLY A 261 -59.36 -34.80 63.25
#